data_AF-A0A3L9FXC6-F1
#
_entry.id   AF-A0A3L9FXC6-F1
#
_cell.length_a   1.000
_cell.length_b   1.000
_cell.length_c   1.000
_cell.angle_alpha   90.00
_cell.angle_beta   90.00
_cell.angle_gamma   90.00
#
_symmetry.space_group_name_H-M   'P 1'
#
loop_
_entity.id
_entity.type
_entity.pdbx_description
1 polymer ?
#
loop_
_entity_poly.entity_id
_entity_poly.type
_entity_poly.pdbx_seq_one_letter_code
_entity_poly.pdbx_strand_id
1 'polypeptide(L)'
;AELSGLHRTTVRRLLETLQEEGYVRRSPSDDSFRLTIKVRQLSEGFRDEQWISALAAPLLGDLLREVVWPTDVSTLDVDAMVVRETTHRFSRLSFHRAMVGRRLPLLKTASGLTWLAFCPEQDRKELIEMLASRPGDDYQLAREPLKLEAILARARKEGYGQNYRGWDQEEKIASIAVP
;
A
#
# COMPACT_ATOMS: atom_id res chain seq x y z
N ALA A 1 -16.06 16.80 -4.99
CA ALA A 1 -15.57 18.19 -4.90
C ALA A 1 -14.69 18.30 -3.67
N GLU A 2 -15.26 18.15 -2.46
CA GLU A 2 -14.49 18.18 -1.20
C GLU A 2 -13.32 17.18 -1.18
N LEU A 3 -13.58 15.89 -1.47
CA LEU A 3 -12.53 14.85 -1.47
C LEU A 3 -11.41 15.07 -2.49
N SER A 4 -11.69 15.77 -3.59
CA SER A 4 -10.74 15.94 -4.68
C SER A 4 -10.07 17.31 -4.68
N GLY A 5 -10.48 18.24 -3.81
CA GLY A 5 -10.05 19.65 -3.83
C GLY A 5 -10.43 20.42 -5.10
N LEU A 6 -11.29 19.85 -5.97
CA LEU A 6 -11.68 20.45 -7.25
C LEU A 6 -13.02 21.17 -7.14
N HIS A 7 -13.17 22.25 -7.91
CA HIS A 7 -14.44 22.98 -8.01
C HIS A 7 -15.58 22.06 -8.47
N ARG A 8 -16.78 22.29 -7.94
CA ARG A 8 -17.95 21.40 -8.14
C ARG A 8 -18.30 21.21 -9.63
N THR A 9 -18.18 22.26 -10.44
CA THR A 9 -18.44 22.19 -11.89
C THR A 9 -17.42 21.30 -12.61
N THR A 10 -16.14 21.34 -12.22
CA THR A 10 -15.09 20.49 -12.78
C THR A 10 -15.34 19.02 -12.46
N VAL A 11 -15.64 18.70 -11.19
CA VAL A 11 -15.96 17.33 -10.78
C VAL A 11 -17.17 16.79 -11.52
N ARG A 12 -18.20 17.62 -11.70
CA ARG A 12 -19.40 17.23 -12.44
C ARG A 12 -19.08 16.89 -13.89
N ARG A 13 -18.32 17.74 -14.59
CA ARG A 13 -17.89 17.46 -15.98
C ARG A 13 -17.09 16.16 -16.09
N LEU A 14 -16.17 15.91 -15.16
CA LEU A 14 -15.40 14.65 -15.14
C LEU A 14 -16.31 13.43 -14.96
N LEU A 15 -17.30 13.51 -14.06
CA LEU A 15 -18.26 12.44 -13.84
C LEU A 15 -19.19 12.23 -15.05
N GLU A 16 -19.61 13.30 -15.72
CA GLU A 16 -20.37 13.24 -16.96
C GLU A 16 -19.57 12.55 -18.07
N THR A 17 -18.30 12.93 -18.28
CA THR A 17 -17.41 12.25 -19.22
C THR A 17 -17.20 10.78 -18.87
N LEU A 18 -16.93 10.44 -17.59
CA LEU A 18 -16.78 9.04 -17.18
C LEU A 18 -18.08 8.22 -17.33
N GLN A 19 -19.23 8.88 -17.26
CA GLN A 19 -20.53 8.26 -17.51
C GLN A 19 -20.77 8.03 -19.01
N GLU A 20 -20.46 9.01 -19.86
CA GLU A 20 -20.51 8.89 -21.33
C GLU A 20 -19.56 7.78 -21.82
N GLU A 21 -18.36 7.73 -21.26
CA GLU A 21 -17.38 6.66 -21.50
C GLU A 21 -17.77 5.33 -20.82
N GLY A 22 -18.87 5.29 -20.06
CA GLY A 22 -19.42 4.05 -19.49
C GLY A 22 -18.64 3.46 -18.31
N TYR A 23 -17.67 4.16 -17.73
CA TYR A 23 -16.94 3.74 -16.53
C TYR A 23 -17.76 3.91 -15.25
N VAL A 24 -18.69 4.85 -15.26
CA VAL A 24 -19.56 5.17 -14.12
C VAL A 24 -21.01 5.21 -14.60
N ARG A 25 -21.94 4.88 -13.71
CA ARG A 25 -23.38 5.09 -13.92
C ARG A 25 -23.97 5.92 -12.79
N ARG A 26 -25.00 6.68 -13.10
CA ARG A 26 -25.80 7.40 -12.13
C ARG A 26 -26.92 6.50 -11.62
N SER A 27 -27.05 6.40 -10.31
CA SER A 27 -28.06 5.62 -9.63
C SER A 27 -29.41 6.35 -9.69
N PRO A 28 -30.48 5.71 -10.20
CA PRO A 28 -31.79 6.36 -10.28
C PRO A 28 -32.46 6.53 -8.91
N SER A 29 -32.00 5.82 -7.87
CA SER A 29 -32.64 5.84 -6.55
C SER A 29 -32.19 6.99 -5.66
N ASP A 30 -30.93 7.40 -5.76
CA ASP A 30 -30.28 8.33 -4.84
C ASP A 30 -29.34 9.32 -5.54
N ASP A 31 -29.37 9.35 -6.87
CA ASP A 31 -28.57 10.24 -7.71
C ASP A 31 -27.04 10.07 -7.58
N SER A 32 -26.60 9.00 -6.89
CA SER A 32 -25.19 8.71 -6.64
C SER A 32 -24.50 8.11 -7.86
N PHE A 33 -23.20 8.37 -8.01
CA PHE A 33 -22.38 7.75 -9.05
C PHE A 33 -21.79 6.43 -8.55
N ARG A 34 -21.90 5.37 -9.36
CA ARG A 34 -21.36 4.03 -9.06
C ARG A 34 -20.51 3.53 -10.23
N LEU A 35 -19.39 2.88 -9.92
CA LEU A 35 -18.55 2.25 -10.94
C LEU A 35 -19.32 1.17 -11.72
N THR A 36 -19.03 1.03 -13.00
CA THR A 36 -19.51 -0.08 -13.83
C THR A 36 -18.44 -1.17 -13.94
N ILE A 37 -18.79 -2.31 -14.56
CA ILE A 37 -17.82 -3.37 -14.84
C ILE A 37 -16.71 -2.92 -15.80
N LYS A 38 -16.93 -1.88 -16.62
CA LYS A 38 -15.98 -1.37 -17.61
C LYS A 38 -14.64 -0.95 -16.98
N VAL A 39 -14.66 -0.53 -15.70
CA VAL A 39 -13.43 -0.20 -14.95
C VAL A 39 -12.43 -1.37 -14.92
N ARG A 40 -12.89 -2.63 -14.99
CA ARG A 40 -11.98 -3.79 -15.09
C ARG A 40 -11.15 -3.82 -16.37
N GLN A 41 -11.64 -3.22 -17.46
CA GLN A 41 -10.88 -3.16 -18.72
C GLN A 41 -9.61 -2.33 -18.60
N LEU A 42 -9.56 -1.38 -17.66
CA LEU A 42 -8.37 -0.55 -17.43
C LEU A 42 -7.16 -1.37 -16.95
N SER A 43 -7.40 -2.51 -16.31
CA SER A 43 -6.36 -3.44 -15.86
C SER A 43 -6.27 -4.69 -16.74
N GLU A 44 -7.13 -4.82 -17.75
CA GLU A 44 -7.18 -6.01 -18.60
C GLU A 44 -5.91 -6.06 -19.47
N GLY A 45 -5.19 -7.19 -19.42
CA GLY A 45 -3.91 -7.36 -20.11
C GLY A 45 -2.68 -6.91 -19.32
N PHE A 46 -2.84 -6.19 -18.21
CA PHE A 46 -1.75 -5.89 -17.28
C PHE A 46 -1.57 -7.07 -16.31
N ARG A 47 -0.49 -7.83 -16.49
CA ARG A 47 -0.23 -9.09 -15.75
C ARG A 47 0.95 -9.04 -14.80
N ASP A 48 1.67 -7.93 -14.75
CA ASP A 48 2.81 -7.80 -13.84
C ASP A 48 2.32 -8.08 -12.42
N GLU A 49 2.85 -9.18 -11.87
CA GLU A 49 2.60 -9.70 -10.52
C GLU A 49 1.21 -10.26 -10.23
N GLN A 50 0.32 -10.42 -11.21
CA GLN A 50 -1.01 -11.01 -10.96
C GLN A 50 -0.93 -12.47 -10.48
N TRP A 51 0.16 -13.17 -10.81
CA TRP A 51 0.46 -14.50 -10.30
C TRP A 51 0.76 -14.50 -8.80
N ILE A 52 1.34 -13.41 -8.25
CA ILE A 52 1.61 -13.27 -6.81
C ILE A 52 0.29 -13.25 -6.06
N SER A 53 -0.68 -12.44 -6.51
CA SER A 53 -2.01 -12.38 -5.87
C SER A 53 -2.73 -13.72 -5.94
N ALA A 54 -2.64 -14.44 -7.06
CA ALA A 54 -3.27 -15.75 -7.22
C ALA A 54 -2.72 -16.82 -6.25
N LEU A 55 -1.40 -16.81 -6.01
CA LEU A 55 -0.75 -17.71 -5.05
C LEU A 55 -0.93 -17.27 -3.60
N ALA A 56 -0.86 -15.97 -3.33
CA ALA A 56 -0.93 -15.40 -1.99
C ALA A 56 -2.35 -15.47 -1.41
N ALA A 57 -3.38 -15.21 -2.22
CA ALA A 57 -4.77 -15.12 -1.74
C ALA A 57 -5.24 -16.32 -0.89
N PRO A 58 -5.06 -17.60 -1.28
CA PRO A 58 -5.46 -18.72 -0.43
C PRO A 58 -4.66 -18.78 0.86
N LEU A 59 -3.34 -18.57 0.81
CA LEU A 59 -2.45 -18.61 1.98
C LEU A 59 -2.79 -17.50 2.99
N LEU A 60 -3.05 -16.29 2.50
CA LEU A 60 -3.48 -15.18 3.35
C LEU A 60 -4.88 -15.42 3.93
N GLY A 61 -5.77 -16.09 3.18
CA GLY A 61 -7.08 -16.50 3.66
C GLY A 61 -6.99 -17.48 4.83
N ASP A 62 -6.06 -18.44 4.76
CA ASP A 62 -5.77 -19.38 5.85
C ASP A 62 -5.20 -18.66 7.06
N LEU A 63 -4.18 -17.82 6.85
CA LEU A 63 -3.56 -17.03 7.91
C LEU A 63 -4.55 -16.07 8.60
N LEU A 64 -5.45 -15.44 7.84
CA LEU A 64 -6.51 -14.59 8.41
C LEU A 64 -7.39 -15.36 9.40
N ARG A 65 -7.67 -16.64 9.15
CA ARG A 65 -8.47 -17.46 10.06
C ARG A 65 -7.75 -17.75 11.39
N GLU A 66 -6.43 -17.76 11.38
CA GLU A 66 -5.61 -18.00 12.56
C GLU A 66 -5.36 -16.71 13.36
N VAL A 67 -4.93 -15.64 12.69
CA VAL A 67 -4.51 -14.40 13.38
C VAL A 67 -5.61 -13.35 13.49
N VAL A 68 -6.67 -13.44 12.68
CA VAL A 68 -7.82 -12.50 12.60
C VAL A 68 -7.47 -11.08 12.13
N TRP A 69 -6.23 -10.64 12.34
CA TRP A 69 -5.68 -9.38 11.85
C TRP A 69 -5.57 -9.38 10.31
N PRO A 70 -5.76 -8.22 9.67
CA PRO A 70 -5.54 -8.11 8.23
C PRO A 70 -4.06 -8.32 7.90
N THR A 71 -3.81 -8.89 6.73
CA THR A 71 -2.47 -9.21 6.23
C THR A 71 -2.36 -8.81 4.77
N ASP A 72 -1.20 -8.27 4.42
CA ASP A 72 -0.86 -7.80 3.08
C ASP A 72 0.37 -8.55 2.56
N VAL A 73 0.40 -8.78 1.26
CA VAL A 73 1.63 -9.10 0.51
C VAL A 73 1.98 -7.88 -0.32
N SER A 74 3.22 -7.44 -0.24
CA SER A 74 3.70 -6.24 -0.94
C SER A 74 5.06 -6.47 -1.59
N THR A 75 5.30 -5.83 -2.74
CA THR A 75 6.59 -5.85 -3.45
C THR A 75 7.18 -4.44 -3.54
N LEU A 76 8.49 -4.31 -3.65
CA LEU A 76 9.13 -3.02 -3.88
C LEU A 76 8.77 -2.50 -5.28
N ASP A 77 8.37 -1.23 -5.35
CA ASP A 77 8.21 -0.50 -6.59
C ASP A 77 8.82 0.91 -6.46
N VAL A 78 10.04 1.05 -6.98
CA VAL A 78 10.87 2.26 -7.00
C VAL A 78 11.25 2.78 -5.61
N ASP A 79 10.30 3.30 -4.85
CA ASP A 79 10.50 4.02 -3.58
C ASP A 79 9.52 3.61 -2.47
N ALA A 80 8.66 2.64 -2.72
CA ALA A 80 7.60 2.22 -1.80
C ALA A 80 7.33 0.72 -1.93
N MET A 81 6.82 0.13 -0.85
CA MET A 81 6.22 -1.19 -0.92
C MET A 81 4.79 -1.05 -1.45
N VAL A 82 4.45 -1.74 -2.52
CA VAL A 82 3.10 -1.71 -3.11
C VAL A 82 2.36 -2.98 -2.74
N VAL A 83 1.19 -2.83 -2.13
CA VAL A 83 0.33 -3.96 -1.75
C VAL A 83 -0.21 -4.65 -3.00
N ARG A 84 0.10 -5.94 -3.15
CA ARG A 84 -0.32 -6.79 -4.28
C ARG A 84 -1.52 -7.67 -3.95
N GLU A 85 -1.64 -8.12 -2.71
CA GLU A 85 -2.82 -8.83 -2.21
C GLU A 85 -3.07 -8.50 -0.75
N THR A 86 -4.32 -8.57 -0.32
CA THR A 86 -4.74 -8.11 1.01
C THR A 86 -6.00 -8.81 1.53
N THR A 87 -6.03 -9.07 2.83
CA THR A 87 -7.21 -9.59 3.53
C THR A 87 -8.03 -8.52 4.25
N HIS A 88 -7.66 -7.23 4.13
CA HIS A 88 -8.33 -6.12 4.81
C HIS A 88 -9.86 -6.10 4.61
N ARG A 89 -10.36 -6.46 3.42
CA ARG A 89 -11.81 -6.54 3.12
C ARG A 89 -12.56 -7.62 3.89
N PHE A 90 -11.86 -8.63 4.42
CA PHE A 90 -12.43 -9.79 5.10
C PHE A 90 -12.16 -9.77 6.62
N SER A 91 -11.14 -9.04 7.07
CA SER A 91 -10.85 -8.88 8.50
C SER A 91 -11.86 -7.95 9.17
N ARG A 92 -12.44 -8.39 10.28
CA ARG A 92 -13.31 -7.57 11.14
C ARG A 92 -12.54 -6.52 11.93
N LEU A 93 -11.23 -6.65 12.02
CA LEU A 93 -10.33 -5.73 12.73
C LEU A 93 -9.76 -4.65 11.82
N SER A 94 -10.12 -4.69 10.53
CA SER A 94 -9.68 -3.71 9.55
C SER A 94 -10.65 -2.53 9.45
N PHE A 95 -10.10 -1.31 9.43
CA PHE A 95 -10.82 -0.09 9.05
C PHE A 95 -10.63 0.29 7.57
N HIS A 96 -9.71 -0.39 6.88
CA HIS A 96 -9.40 -0.18 5.47
C HIS A 96 -10.11 -1.22 4.60
N ARG A 97 -10.66 -0.79 3.45
CA ARG A 97 -11.36 -1.69 2.53
C ARG A 97 -10.70 -1.83 1.15
N ALA A 98 -9.80 -0.92 0.81
CA ALA A 98 -9.11 -0.89 -0.49
C ALA A 98 -7.61 -0.65 -0.27
N MET A 99 -6.86 -1.74 -0.14
CA MET A 99 -5.40 -1.69 0.10
C MET A 99 -4.57 -2.09 -1.12
N VAL A 100 -5.10 -2.91 -2.05
CA VAL A 100 -4.37 -3.30 -3.27
C VAL A 100 -3.97 -2.06 -4.06
N GLY A 101 -2.69 -1.99 -4.46
CA GLY A 101 -2.08 -0.86 -5.15
C GLY A 101 -1.66 0.30 -4.23
N ARG A 102 -1.98 0.25 -2.93
CA ARG A 102 -1.53 1.28 -1.97
C ARG A 102 -0.01 1.22 -1.87
N ARG A 103 0.61 2.40 -1.99
CA ARG A 103 2.05 2.60 -1.78
C ARG A 103 2.31 2.83 -0.30
N LEU A 104 3.16 2.01 0.30
CA LEU A 104 3.54 2.03 1.70
C LEU A 104 4.98 2.59 1.81
N PRO A 105 5.21 3.69 2.54
CA PRO A 105 6.54 4.30 2.63
C PRO A 105 7.57 3.36 3.26
N LEU A 106 8.74 3.22 2.63
CA LEU A 106 9.76 2.23 3.02
C LEU A 106 10.26 2.40 4.46
N LEU A 107 10.48 3.64 4.87
CA LEU A 107 11.13 3.97 6.14
C LEU A 107 10.16 4.11 7.31
N LYS A 108 8.86 4.05 7.03
CA LYS A 108 7.78 4.31 8.01
C LYS A 108 6.92 3.07 8.27
N THR A 109 7.08 1.99 7.49
CA THR A 109 6.22 0.80 7.55
C THR A 109 7.03 -0.46 7.86
N ALA A 110 6.38 -1.45 8.50
CA ALA A 110 7.05 -2.70 8.83
C ALA A 110 7.53 -3.44 7.58
N SER A 111 6.71 -3.50 6.52
CA SER A 111 7.07 -4.14 5.26
C SER A 111 8.29 -3.48 4.61
N GLY A 112 8.35 -2.15 4.60
CA GLY A 112 9.48 -1.44 4.03
C GLY A 112 10.78 -1.59 4.81
N LEU A 113 10.72 -1.49 6.14
CA LEU A 113 11.88 -1.72 7.01
C LEU A 113 12.37 -3.17 6.92
N THR A 114 11.45 -4.14 6.79
CA THR A 114 11.78 -5.54 6.57
C THR A 114 12.48 -5.73 5.23
N TRP A 115 11.90 -5.20 4.15
CA TRP A 115 12.53 -5.30 2.83
C TRP A 115 13.96 -4.74 2.85
N LEU A 116 14.16 -3.54 3.41
CA LEU A 116 15.48 -2.94 3.56
C LEU A 116 16.43 -3.81 4.40
N ALA A 117 15.92 -4.47 5.45
CA ALA A 117 16.75 -5.26 6.36
C ALA A 117 17.32 -6.52 5.68
N PHE A 118 16.58 -7.12 4.75
CA PHE A 118 16.87 -8.43 4.15
C PHE A 118 17.25 -8.38 2.66
N CYS A 119 17.08 -7.25 1.97
CA CYS A 119 17.50 -7.11 0.57
C CYS A 119 19.03 -7.09 0.42
N PRO A 120 19.53 -7.33 -0.81
CA PRO A 120 20.95 -7.24 -1.12
C PRO A 120 21.55 -5.89 -0.68
N GLU A 121 22.78 -5.93 -0.19
CA GLU A 121 23.44 -4.73 0.36
C GLU A 121 23.56 -3.59 -0.67
N GLN A 122 23.81 -3.93 -1.93
CA GLN A 122 23.92 -2.95 -3.00
C GLN A 122 22.58 -2.23 -3.24
N ASP A 123 21.50 -2.99 -3.43
CA ASP A 123 20.15 -2.45 -3.61
C ASP A 123 19.73 -1.58 -2.42
N ARG A 124 20.05 -2.01 -1.20
CA ARG A 124 19.80 -1.22 0.02
C ARG A 124 20.51 0.13 -0.03
N LYS A 125 21.80 0.16 -0.36
CA LYS A 125 22.59 1.40 -0.38
C LYS A 125 22.05 2.39 -1.41
N GLU A 126 21.83 1.93 -2.64
CA GLU A 126 21.30 2.76 -3.72
C GLU A 126 19.91 3.31 -3.38
N LEU A 127 19.05 2.48 -2.79
CA LEU A 127 17.72 2.89 -2.38
C LEU A 127 17.75 3.91 -1.23
N ILE A 128 18.57 3.70 -0.20
CA ILE A 128 18.70 4.65 0.91
C ILE A 128 19.25 6.00 0.42
N GLU A 129 20.23 6.00 -0.48
CA GLU A 129 20.77 7.23 -1.07
C GLU A 129 19.69 7.99 -1.85
N MET A 130 18.92 7.29 -2.69
CA MET A 130 17.81 7.88 -3.42
C MET A 130 16.72 8.44 -2.49
N LEU A 131 16.38 7.73 -1.41
CA LEU A 131 15.40 8.22 -0.43
C LEU A 131 15.94 9.45 0.31
N ALA A 132 17.22 9.47 0.69
CA ALA A 132 17.84 10.58 1.42
C ALA A 132 17.82 11.90 0.61
N SER A 133 17.85 11.83 -0.72
CA SER A 133 17.80 13.01 -1.60
C SER A 133 16.41 13.63 -1.72
N ARG A 134 15.34 12.96 -1.26
CA ARG A 134 13.95 13.43 -1.42
C ARG A 134 13.48 14.29 -0.24
N PRO A 135 12.82 15.44 -0.47
CA PRO A 135 12.30 16.26 0.62
C PRO A 135 11.11 15.58 1.32
N GLY A 136 10.91 15.89 2.61
CA GLY A 136 9.76 15.42 3.40
C GLY A 136 10.12 14.48 4.55
N ASP A 137 9.22 14.40 5.53
CA ASP A 137 9.42 13.68 6.79
C ASP A 137 9.43 12.15 6.61
N ASP A 138 8.79 11.65 5.55
CA ASP A 138 8.79 10.24 5.17
C ASP A 138 10.21 9.71 4.88
N TYR A 139 11.13 10.60 4.51
CA TYR A 139 12.50 10.26 4.13
C TYR A 139 13.56 10.60 5.18
N GLN A 140 13.16 11.19 6.31
CA GLN A 140 14.10 11.68 7.33
C GLN A 140 15.02 10.57 7.84
N LEU A 141 14.49 9.36 8.04
CA LEU A 141 15.26 8.23 8.57
C LEU A 141 16.42 7.80 7.65
N ALA A 142 16.33 8.01 6.33
CA ALA A 142 17.44 7.74 5.41
C ALA A 142 18.64 8.68 5.61
N ARG A 143 18.42 9.84 6.25
CA ARG A 143 19.47 10.80 6.62
C ARG A 143 20.05 10.56 8.01
N GLU A 144 19.57 9.52 8.71
CA GLU A 144 20.00 9.13 10.05
C GLU A 144 20.64 7.73 10.01
N PRO A 145 21.81 7.54 9.36
CA PRO A 145 22.33 6.21 9.03
C PRO A 145 22.54 5.29 10.24
N LEU A 146 23.00 5.84 11.37
CA LEU A 146 23.19 5.07 12.61
C LEU A 146 21.87 4.54 13.17
N LYS A 147 20.81 5.35 13.11
CA LYS A 147 19.48 5.00 13.61
C LYS A 147 18.79 4.00 12.67
N LEU A 148 18.88 4.23 11.36
CA LEU A 148 18.36 3.29 10.37
C LEU A 148 19.05 1.94 10.50
N GLU A 149 20.38 1.89 10.56
CA GLU A 149 21.11 0.63 10.70
C GLU A 149 20.78 -0.10 12.01
N ALA A 150 20.58 0.60 13.13
CA ALA A 150 20.11 -0.02 14.36
C ALA A 150 18.74 -0.70 14.20
N ILE A 151 17.81 -0.08 13.47
CA ILE A 151 16.49 -0.65 13.15
C ILE A 151 16.63 -1.88 12.25
N LEU A 152 17.43 -1.78 11.18
CA LEU A 152 17.62 -2.88 10.24
C LEU A 152 18.35 -4.08 10.88
N ALA A 153 19.37 -3.82 11.72
CA ALA A 153 20.09 -4.85 12.45
C ALA A 153 19.17 -5.57 13.45
N ARG A 154 18.26 -4.84 14.11
CA ARG A 154 17.22 -5.44 14.95
C ARG A 154 16.30 -6.34 14.14
N ALA A 155 15.80 -5.87 13.00
CA ALA A 155 14.92 -6.67 12.13
C ALA A 155 15.60 -7.96 11.65
N ARG A 156 16.88 -7.88 11.25
CA ARG A 156 17.69 -9.06 10.90
C ARG A 156 17.83 -10.04 12.06
N LYS A 157 18.06 -9.54 13.28
CA LYS A 157 18.21 -10.37 14.48
C LYS A 157 16.90 -11.06 14.89
N GLU A 158 15.78 -10.34 14.80
CA GLU A 158 14.45 -10.84 15.19
C GLU A 158 13.80 -11.70 14.09
N GLY A 159 14.24 -11.57 12.84
CA GLY A 159 13.70 -12.30 11.69
C GLY A 159 12.47 -11.62 11.05
N TYR A 160 12.07 -10.47 11.56
CA TYR A 160 10.93 -9.69 11.09
C TYR A 160 11.17 -8.20 11.35
N GLY A 161 10.60 -7.32 10.52
CA GLY A 161 10.52 -5.89 10.81
C GLY A 161 9.20 -5.56 11.49
N GLN A 162 9.20 -4.47 12.25
CA GLN A 162 8.02 -4.01 12.97
C GLN A 162 7.92 -2.50 12.91
N ASN A 163 6.69 -2.01 12.98
CA ASN A 163 6.41 -0.60 13.12
C ASN A 163 5.34 -0.38 14.19
N TYR A 164 5.61 0.59 15.08
CA TYR A 164 4.66 1.09 16.05
C TYR A 164 4.71 2.62 16.02
N ARG A 165 3.62 3.26 15.58
CA ARG A 165 3.50 4.73 15.45
C ARG A 165 4.52 5.39 14.53
N GLY A 166 5.22 4.63 13.69
CA GLY A 166 6.19 5.21 12.76
C GLY A 166 5.55 5.83 11.53
N TRP A 167 4.27 5.54 11.22
CA TRP A 167 3.57 6.14 10.09
C TRP A 167 2.48 7.11 10.57
N ASP A 168 2.72 8.40 10.35
CA ASP A 168 1.91 9.49 10.91
C ASP A 168 0.45 9.49 10.37
N GLN A 169 0.22 8.92 9.18
CA GLN A 169 -1.13 8.75 8.63
C GLN A 169 -1.94 7.64 9.32
N GLU A 170 -1.26 6.73 10.05
CA GLU A 170 -1.85 5.53 10.66
C GLU A 170 -1.30 5.32 12.09
N GLU A 171 -1.17 6.38 12.89
CA GLU A 171 -0.53 6.33 14.23
C GLU A 171 -1.14 5.31 15.21
N LYS A 172 -2.38 4.90 14.99
CA LYS A 172 -3.08 3.90 15.82
C LYS A 172 -2.82 2.46 15.41
N ILE A 173 -2.03 2.24 14.35
CA ILE A 173 -1.78 0.93 13.77
C ILE A 173 -0.35 0.48 14.10
N ALA A 174 -0.24 -0.75 14.57
CA ALA A 174 1.01 -1.49 14.68
C ALA A 174 1.05 -2.55 13.60
N SER A 175 2.24 -2.88 13.09
CA SER A 175 2.41 -3.94 12.10
C SER A 175 3.72 -4.68 12.33
N ILE A 176 3.72 -5.95 11.94
CA ILE A 176 4.91 -6.79 11.80
C ILE A 176 4.96 -7.27 10.35
N ALA A 177 6.15 -7.48 9.82
CA ALA A 177 6.35 -7.99 8.48
C ALA A 177 7.54 -8.94 8.45
N VAL A 178 7.40 -9.99 7.64
CA VAL A 178 8.46 -10.95 7.33
C VAL A 178 8.88 -10.76 5.86
N PRO A 179 10.15 -11.02 5.53
CA PRO A 179 10.67 -10.81 4.17
C PRO A 179 10.05 -11.76 3.14
#